data_AF-A0A6P6Q8D6-F1
#
_entry.id   AF-A0A6P6Q8D6-F1
#
_cell.length_a   1.000
_cell.length_b   1.000
_cell.length_c   1.000
_cell.angle_alpha   90.00
_cell.angle_beta   90.00
_cell.angle_gamma   90.00
#
_symmetry.space_group_name_H-M   'P 1'
#
loop_
_entity.id
_entity.type
_entity.pdbx_description
1 polymer ?
#
loop_
_entity_poly.entity_id
_entity_poly.type
_entity_poly.pdbx_seq_one_letter_code
_entity_poly.pdbx_strand_id
1 'polypeptide(L)'
;MAESMMSKAATMEIPINSNGDSRNLAEDDSLEQAAKIQWSLREKVGSPAGLRDLQQVMVSGPNLNETSIVSGGYGGTTEGIIPTSSIKDLRMKSRGVSIAPSQIAACRIAHQSEDIPCIQGSNMHHGSSNSSMTAEEATRGVAVEKFDIVKKWGLNTYKCTKQLISERFGRGSRTVDLELEAQIEVLRETKRKYENVLQLARALTNHFYSMVQTQHALGDTFADLSLKSPELRDEFGYNAETQKLLCKNGETLLGAINFFVSSINTMVNKTMEDTLMTIKMYENARLEFDAYRADLEELNMGPRDAVTMARIEAAQQQYQIHKDKYERLRSDVSIKLKFLEENKVKVMHKQLLLFHNAISAYFAGNQQQLEQTLKQFNIKLKPPGADKPSWLEEQ
;
A
#
# COMPACT_ATOMS: atom_id res chain seq x y z
N MET A 1 -78.58 6.12 -25.73
CA MET A 1 -77.53 7.10 -25.41
C MET A 1 -77.27 7.03 -23.92
N ALA A 2 -76.04 6.70 -23.53
CA ALA A 2 -75.37 6.82 -22.21
C ALA A 2 -76.18 6.46 -20.94
N GLU A 3 -75.94 5.30 -20.35
CA GLU A 3 -75.00 5.05 -19.24
C GLU A 3 -75.57 5.38 -17.85
N SER A 4 -75.97 4.34 -17.11
CA SER A 4 -75.85 4.30 -15.65
C SER A 4 -76.01 2.85 -15.17
N MET A 5 -75.07 2.41 -14.32
CA MET A 5 -75.14 1.37 -13.29
C MET A 5 -73.93 0.44 -13.34
N MET A 6 -73.12 0.47 -12.28
CA MET A 6 -73.01 -0.69 -11.38
C MET A 6 -72.18 -0.33 -10.13
N SER A 7 -72.87 -0.29 -8.98
CA SER A 7 -72.28 -0.55 -7.67
C SER A 7 -71.81 -2.01 -7.59
N LYS A 8 -70.67 -2.25 -6.93
CA LYS A 8 -70.48 -3.33 -5.95
C LYS A 8 -69.09 -3.23 -5.30
N ALA A 9 -69.11 -3.19 -3.97
CA ALA A 9 -67.94 -3.30 -3.12
C ALA A 9 -67.26 -4.66 -3.29
N ALA A 10 -65.93 -4.66 -3.33
CA ALA A 10 -65.11 -5.86 -3.26
C ALA A 10 -64.13 -5.71 -2.09
N THR A 11 -64.44 -6.40 -0.99
CA THR A 11 -63.51 -6.75 0.07
C THR A 11 -62.51 -7.75 -0.50
N MET A 12 -61.21 -7.46 -0.43
CA MET A 12 -60.16 -8.44 -0.68
C MET A 12 -59.31 -8.60 0.58
N GLU A 13 -59.44 -9.78 1.16
CA GLU A 13 -58.66 -10.28 2.29
C GLU A 13 -57.19 -10.43 1.90
N ILE A 14 -56.30 -10.07 2.83
CA ILE A 14 -54.84 -10.23 2.71
C ILE A 14 -54.48 -11.59 3.32
N PRO A 15 -54.00 -12.58 2.54
CA PRO A 15 -53.46 -13.79 3.14
C PRO A 15 -52.04 -13.53 3.65
N ILE A 16 -51.87 -13.70 4.97
CA ILE A 16 -50.57 -13.81 5.64
C ILE A 16 -50.00 -15.18 5.27
N ASN A 17 -48.91 -15.21 4.50
CA ASN A 17 -48.09 -16.41 4.36
C ASN A 17 -46.71 -16.16 4.99
N SER A 18 -46.49 -16.85 6.10
CA SER A 18 -45.22 -16.98 6.82
C SER A 18 -44.34 -17.98 6.08
N ASN A 19 -43.16 -17.55 5.63
CA ASN A 19 -41.93 -18.35 5.69
C ASN A 19 -40.72 -17.46 5.39
N GLY A 20 -39.73 -17.55 6.28
CA GLY A 20 -38.62 -16.63 6.36
C GLY A 20 -37.58 -16.77 5.25
N ASP A 21 -36.94 -15.64 4.96
CA ASP A 21 -35.55 -15.58 4.53
C ASP A 21 -35.04 -14.15 4.79
N SER A 22 -34.40 -13.94 5.95
CA SER A 22 -33.71 -12.68 6.27
C SER A 22 -32.43 -12.61 5.43
N ARG A 23 -32.54 -12.16 4.18
CA ARG A 23 -31.40 -11.74 3.38
C ARG A 23 -30.91 -10.38 3.87
N ASN A 24 -29.67 -10.36 4.34
CA ASN A 24 -28.84 -9.20 4.67
C ASN A 24 -29.07 -8.04 3.67
N LEU A 25 -29.72 -6.99 4.14
CA LEU A 25 -29.60 -5.66 3.55
C LEU A 25 -28.24 -5.12 3.98
N ALA A 26 -27.37 -4.84 3.00
CA ALA A 26 -26.10 -4.19 3.24
C ALA A 26 -26.35 -2.83 3.90
N GLU A 27 -25.85 -2.66 5.12
CA GLU A 27 -25.79 -1.36 5.78
C GLU A 27 -24.85 -0.46 4.96
N ASP A 28 -25.39 0.65 4.46
CA ASP A 28 -24.69 1.63 3.62
C ASP A 28 -23.84 2.56 4.49
N ASP A 29 -22.63 2.11 4.82
CA ASP A 29 -21.61 2.85 5.61
C ASP A 29 -20.97 4.02 4.85
N SER A 30 -21.45 4.38 3.65
CA SER A 30 -20.80 5.36 2.77
C SER A 30 -20.77 6.78 3.35
N LEU A 31 -21.80 7.17 4.11
CA LEU A 31 -21.88 8.47 4.78
C LEU A 31 -20.94 8.56 5.99
N GLU A 32 -20.82 7.46 6.75
CA GLU A 32 -19.90 7.40 7.88
C GLU A 32 -18.44 7.34 7.40
N GLN A 33 -18.17 6.61 6.31
CA GLN A 33 -16.86 6.59 5.65
C GLN A 33 -16.46 7.96 5.09
N ALA A 34 -17.40 8.71 4.48
CA ALA A 34 -17.12 10.06 3.98
C ALA A 34 -16.73 11.03 5.11
N ALA A 35 -17.45 11.00 6.24
CA ALA A 35 -17.13 11.80 7.42
C ALA A 35 -15.78 11.39 8.06
N LYS A 36 -15.49 10.07 8.11
CA LYS A 36 -14.26 9.51 8.70
C LYS A 36 -13.01 9.77 7.85
N ILE A 37 -13.14 9.73 6.52
CA ILE A 37 -12.07 10.08 5.56
C ILE A 37 -11.74 11.58 5.65
N GLN A 38 -12.75 12.44 5.79
CA GLN A 38 -12.55 13.89 5.91
C GLN A 38 -11.89 14.28 7.24
N TRP A 39 -12.21 13.58 8.34
CA TRP A 39 -11.57 13.80 9.64
C TRP A 39 -10.10 13.34 9.63
N SER A 40 -9.80 12.18 9.04
CA SER A 40 -8.42 11.66 8.89
C SER A 40 -7.52 12.55 8.01
N LEU A 41 -8.10 13.19 6.98
CA LEU A 41 -7.37 14.14 6.14
C LEU A 41 -6.94 15.40 6.91
N ARG A 42 -7.70 15.83 7.91
CA ARG A 42 -7.38 16.98 8.76
C ARG A 42 -6.24 16.70 9.74
N GLU A 43 -6.12 15.47 10.22
CA GLU A 43 -5.03 15.05 11.13
C GLU A 43 -3.66 15.10 10.42
N LYS A 44 -3.61 14.78 9.12
CA LYS A 44 -2.38 14.82 8.31
C LYS A 44 -2.01 16.21 7.78
N VAL A 45 -2.97 17.12 7.64
CA VAL A 45 -2.74 18.47 7.08
C VAL A 45 -2.46 19.52 8.17
N GLY A 46 -2.66 19.18 9.44
CA GLY A 46 -2.51 20.10 10.58
C GLY A 46 -1.08 20.29 11.15
N SER A 47 -0.04 19.67 10.57
CA SER A 47 1.34 19.81 11.09
C SER A 47 2.25 20.51 10.08
N PRO A 48 2.80 21.71 10.39
CA PRO A 48 3.63 22.48 9.46
C PRO A 48 5.09 21.98 9.37
N ALA A 49 5.36 20.71 9.67
CA ALA A 49 6.70 20.13 9.73
C ALA A 49 7.05 19.19 8.55
N GLY A 50 6.16 18.99 7.57
CA GLY A 50 6.34 17.95 6.53
C GLY A 50 7.15 18.34 5.28
N LEU A 51 7.56 19.60 5.13
CA LEU A 51 8.12 20.11 3.86
C LEU A 51 9.62 20.45 3.90
N ARG A 52 10.32 20.20 5.01
CA ARG A 52 11.78 20.46 5.13
C ARG A 52 12.67 19.22 5.19
N ASP A 53 12.13 18.00 5.08
CA ASP A 53 12.95 16.78 5.26
C ASP A 53 13.08 15.89 4.02
N LEU A 54 12.54 16.30 2.87
CA LEU A 54 12.63 15.55 1.61
C LEU A 54 14.01 15.63 0.93
N GLN A 55 14.94 16.43 1.46
CA GLN A 55 16.32 16.48 0.97
C GLN A 55 17.32 15.70 1.86
N GLN A 56 16.87 15.18 3.02
CA GLN A 56 17.73 14.45 3.95
C GLN A 56 17.43 12.94 4.04
N VAL A 57 16.31 12.47 3.46
CA VAL A 57 15.97 11.03 3.42
C VAL A 57 16.58 10.30 2.20
N MET A 58 17.26 11.01 1.30
CA MET A 58 17.93 10.41 0.13
C MET A 58 19.40 10.01 0.35
N VAL A 59 19.93 10.09 1.57
CA VAL A 59 21.32 9.66 1.87
C VAL A 59 21.32 8.58 2.94
N SER A 60 20.78 7.40 2.62
CA SER A 60 21.08 6.09 3.24
C SER A 60 20.29 4.98 2.53
N GLY A 61 20.52 4.81 1.23
CA GLY A 61 20.25 3.52 0.58
C GLY A 61 21.47 2.62 0.79
N PRO A 62 21.32 1.30 1.06
CA PRO A 62 22.46 0.39 1.11
C PRO A 62 23.17 0.43 -0.25
N ASN A 63 24.37 0.98 -0.24
CA ASN A 63 25.30 0.90 -1.35
C ASN A 63 25.75 -0.56 -1.44
N LEU A 64 25.29 -1.26 -2.48
CA LEU A 64 25.83 -2.54 -2.89
C LEU A 64 26.23 -2.42 -4.35
N ASN A 65 27.47 -1.99 -4.51
CA ASN A 65 28.32 -2.24 -5.65
C ASN A 65 28.30 -3.73 -6.07
N GLU A 66 28.16 -3.93 -7.37
CA GLU A 66 28.56 -5.08 -8.17
C GLU A 66 28.29 -6.49 -7.61
N THR A 67 27.11 -7.01 -7.91
CA THR A 67 26.96 -8.45 -8.23
C THR A 67 26.59 -8.59 -9.69
N SER A 68 27.63 -8.58 -10.53
CA SER A 68 27.56 -9.08 -11.89
C SER A 68 27.31 -10.59 -11.83
N ILE A 69 26.06 -11.01 -11.97
CA ILE A 69 25.75 -12.39 -12.33
C ILE A 69 25.85 -12.48 -13.84
N VAL A 70 27.01 -12.93 -14.32
CA VAL A 70 27.22 -13.28 -15.73
C VAL A 70 26.26 -14.42 -16.08
N SER A 71 25.35 -14.15 -17.02
CA SER A 71 24.55 -15.16 -17.68
C SER A 71 25.47 -15.94 -18.64
N GLY A 72 25.93 -17.12 -18.21
CA GLY A 72 26.69 -18.05 -19.05
C GLY A 72 25.74 -18.77 -20.00
N GLY A 73 25.85 -18.45 -21.29
CA GLY A 73 25.15 -19.13 -22.37
C GLY A 73 25.59 -20.59 -22.54
N TYR A 74 24.64 -21.42 -22.95
CA TYR A 74 24.86 -22.82 -23.33
C TYR A 74 25.61 -22.91 -24.67
N GLY A 75 26.63 -23.78 -24.73
CA GLY A 75 27.12 -24.38 -25.98
C GLY A 75 28.62 -24.63 -26.00
N GLY A 76 29.03 -25.90 -26.04
CA GLY A 76 30.39 -26.31 -26.43
C GLY A 76 30.98 -27.46 -25.62
N THR A 77 30.82 -28.67 -26.12
CA THR A 77 31.47 -29.90 -25.68
C THR A 77 32.98 -29.86 -25.95
N THR A 78 33.83 -30.04 -24.93
CA THR A 78 35.13 -30.73 -25.06
C THR A 78 35.65 -31.15 -23.68
N GLU A 79 36.13 -32.39 -23.62
CA GLU A 79 36.71 -33.09 -22.47
C GLU A 79 37.93 -32.37 -21.86
N GLY A 80 38.14 -32.56 -20.55
CA GLY A 80 39.34 -32.09 -19.85
C GLY A 80 39.37 -32.51 -18.38
N ILE A 81 40.08 -33.60 -18.10
CA ILE A 81 40.39 -34.14 -16.76
C ILE A 81 41.48 -33.28 -16.09
N ILE A 82 41.30 -32.83 -14.84
CA ILE A 82 42.39 -32.41 -13.93
C ILE A 82 42.05 -32.85 -12.48
N PRO A 83 43.04 -33.35 -11.69
CA PRO A 83 42.81 -34.16 -10.49
C PRO A 83 42.72 -33.36 -9.18
N THR A 84 42.03 -33.96 -8.20
CA THR A 84 42.00 -33.56 -6.79
C THR A 84 43.32 -33.83 -6.09
N SER A 85 43.86 -32.85 -5.35
CA SER A 85 44.94 -33.06 -4.39
C SER A 85 44.52 -32.66 -2.97
N SER A 86 44.65 -33.60 -2.05
CA SER A 86 44.55 -33.46 -0.59
C SER A 86 45.52 -32.43 -0.02
N ILE A 87 45.09 -31.63 0.95
CA ILE A 87 45.99 -30.96 1.91
C ILE A 87 45.47 -31.17 3.33
N LYS A 88 46.41 -31.58 4.18
CA LYS A 88 46.32 -31.95 5.60
C LYS A 88 46.28 -30.72 6.52
N ASP A 89 45.73 -30.97 7.71
CA ASP A 89 45.96 -30.32 9.01
C ASP A 89 46.97 -29.15 9.08
N LEU A 90 46.52 -28.01 9.60
CA LEU A 90 47.36 -27.11 10.39
C LEU A 90 46.61 -26.55 11.61
N ARG A 91 47.21 -26.84 12.76
CA ARG A 91 46.81 -26.49 14.13
C ARG A 91 47.50 -25.19 14.58
N MET A 92 46.74 -24.35 15.29
CA MET A 92 47.12 -23.31 16.28
C MET A 92 47.94 -22.07 15.83
N LYS A 93 47.40 -20.87 16.08
CA LYS A 93 47.88 -19.96 17.17
C LYS A 93 47.01 -18.69 17.31
N SER A 94 46.64 -18.43 18.55
CA SER A 94 46.02 -17.20 19.05
C SER A 94 47.02 -16.04 19.09
N ARG A 95 46.59 -14.83 18.70
CA ARG A 95 47.15 -13.54 19.13
C ARG A 95 46.03 -12.51 19.24
N GLY A 96 45.91 -11.92 20.43
CA GLY A 96 44.96 -10.87 20.74
C GLY A 96 45.36 -9.51 20.17
N VAL A 97 44.34 -8.68 19.94
CA VAL A 97 44.47 -7.25 19.70
C VAL A 97 43.52 -6.54 20.67
N SER A 98 44.11 -5.66 21.48
CA SER A 98 43.47 -4.78 22.44
C SER A 98 43.21 -3.43 21.77
N ILE A 99 41.95 -2.98 21.71
CA ILE A 99 41.59 -1.58 21.40
C ILE A 99 40.40 -1.17 22.29
N ALA A 100 40.55 -0.02 22.94
CA ALA A 100 39.70 0.54 23.99
C ALA A 100 38.35 1.12 23.48
N PRO A 101 37.30 1.20 24.33
CA PRO A 101 36.12 2.01 24.05
C PRO A 101 36.04 3.28 24.92
N SER A 102 35.86 4.43 24.27
CA SER A 102 35.53 5.72 24.87
C SER A 102 34.01 5.96 24.90
N GLN A 103 33.48 5.95 26.12
CA GLN A 103 32.53 6.86 26.78
C GLN A 103 31.36 7.60 26.07
N ILE A 104 30.25 7.62 26.84
CA ILE A 104 29.09 8.53 26.93
C ILE A 104 27.81 7.96 26.30
N ALA A 105 26.86 7.34 27.03
CA ALA A 105 26.12 7.64 28.27
C ALA A 105 24.65 7.98 27.95
N ALA A 106 23.79 6.99 28.18
CA ALA A 106 22.37 7.13 28.43
C ALA A 106 22.12 6.77 29.89
N CYS A 107 21.29 7.55 30.60
CA CYS A 107 20.36 7.13 31.65
C CYS A 107 19.97 8.33 32.53
N ARG A 108 18.67 8.66 32.58
CA ARG A 108 18.05 9.40 33.69
C ARG A 108 16.58 9.00 33.81
N ILE A 109 16.24 8.23 34.85
CA ILE A 109 14.95 8.27 35.58
C ILE A 109 15.22 7.85 37.03
N ALA A 110 14.50 8.50 37.96
CA ALA A 110 14.20 8.17 39.38
C ALA A 110 14.77 9.22 40.37
N HIS A 111 13.88 10.06 40.96
CA HIS A 111 13.31 9.96 42.35
C HIS A 111 14.35 10.39 43.41
N GLN A 112 14.11 11.13 44.50
CA GLN A 112 12.97 11.80 45.17
C GLN A 112 13.59 12.52 46.41
N SER A 113 12.89 13.52 46.98
CA SER A 113 12.86 13.88 48.43
C SER A 113 13.92 14.78 49.12
N GLU A 114 13.38 15.90 49.66
CA GLU A 114 13.50 16.47 51.03
C GLU A 114 14.65 17.44 51.49
N ASP A 115 14.17 18.63 51.92
CA ASP A 115 14.46 19.47 53.11
C ASP A 115 15.71 20.39 53.31
N ILE A 116 15.49 21.72 53.15
CA ILE A 116 15.56 22.89 54.10
C ILE A 116 16.85 23.10 54.98
N PRO A 117 17.30 24.34 55.36
CA PRO A 117 17.36 25.70 54.74
C PRO A 117 18.71 26.46 54.95
N CYS A 118 18.91 27.64 54.34
CA CYS A 118 19.65 28.75 54.98
C CYS A 118 19.34 30.13 54.34
N ILE A 119 19.57 31.17 55.13
CA ILE A 119 19.00 32.52 55.13
C ILE A 119 19.89 33.57 54.40
N GLN A 120 19.22 34.66 53.98
CA GLN A 120 19.66 36.06 53.82
C GLN A 120 20.12 36.58 52.44
N GLY A 121 19.43 37.63 51.99
CA GLY A 121 19.89 38.57 50.96
C GLY A 121 18.78 39.39 50.32
N SER A 122 18.44 40.53 50.92
CA SER A 122 17.41 41.50 50.52
C SER A 122 17.59 42.11 49.12
N ASN A 123 16.48 42.39 48.40
CA ASN A 123 16.20 43.71 47.78
C ASN A 123 14.85 43.81 47.02
N MET A 124 13.97 44.68 47.55
CA MET A 124 13.20 45.77 46.89
C MET A 124 12.30 45.55 45.65
N HIS A 125 10.99 45.85 45.85
CA HIS A 125 9.95 46.43 44.94
C HIS A 125 9.57 45.63 43.66
N HIS A 126 8.31 45.52 43.20
CA HIS A 126 7.12 46.40 43.22
C HIS A 126 5.87 45.52 42.97
N GLY A 127 4.70 45.92 43.50
CA GLY A 127 3.44 45.17 43.38
C GLY A 127 2.90 45.06 41.94
N SER A 128 2.35 43.89 41.62
CA SER A 128 1.56 43.66 40.40
C SER A 128 0.09 43.52 40.78
N SER A 129 -0.68 44.55 40.44
CA SER A 129 -2.13 44.52 40.40
C SER A 129 -2.56 44.00 39.02
N ASN A 130 -3.48 43.05 39.02
CA ASN A 130 -4.46 42.71 37.97
C ASN A 130 -4.03 42.80 36.49
N SER A 131 -3.77 41.64 35.88
CA SER A 131 -3.92 41.45 34.42
C SER A 131 -4.74 40.18 34.11
N SER A 132 -6.01 40.17 34.49
CA SER A 132 -6.95 39.10 34.08
C SER A 132 -7.84 39.48 32.89
N MET A 133 -7.63 40.65 32.27
CA MET A 133 -8.51 41.14 31.20
C MET A 133 -8.03 40.76 29.78
N THR A 134 -6.75 40.46 29.59
CA THR A 134 -6.18 40.18 28.25
C THR A 134 -6.27 38.71 27.83
N ALA A 135 -6.34 37.79 28.79
CA ALA A 135 -6.49 36.36 28.52
C ALA A 135 -7.92 36.00 28.07
N GLU A 136 -8.95 36.64 28.65
CA GLU A 136 -10.35 36.39 28.30
C GLU A 136 -10.72 36.94 26.92
N GLU A 137 -10.17 38.10 26.54
CA GLU A 137 -10.43 38.75 25.24
C GLU A 137 -9.74 38.00 24.08
N ALA A 138 -8.51 37.52 24.30
CA ALA A 138 -7.83 36.63 23.37
C ALA A 138 -8.55 35.27 23.24
N THR A 139 -9.05 34.72 24.34
CA THR A 139 -9.81 33.45 24.32
C THR A 139 -11.19 33.61 23.64
N ARG A 140 -11.85 34.77 23.81
CA ARG A 140 -13.08 35.13 23.09
C ARG A 140 -12.84 35.30 21.59
N GLY A 141 -11.75 35.95 21.18
CA GLY A 141 -11.36 36.09 19.77
C GLY A 141 -11.14 34.72 19.11
N VAL A 142 -10.41 33.83 19.78
CA VAL A 142 -10.19 32.45 19.30
C VAL A 142 -11.49 31.64 19.23
N ALA A 143 -12.43 31.83 20.17
CA ALA A 143 -13.72 31.15 20.16
C ALA A 143 -14.60 31.61 18.98
N VAL A 144 -14.59 32.92 18.66
CA VAL A 144 -15.33 33.49 17.53
C VAL A 144 -14.75 33.00 16.20
N GLU A 145 -13.43 33.00 16.02
CA GLU A 145 -12.79 32.46 14.81
C GLU A 145 -13.11 30.98 14.61
N LYS A 146 -13.06 30.18 15.68
CA LYS A 146 -13.45 28.76 15.63
C LYS A 146 -14.91 28.60 15.24
N PHE A 147 -15.80 29.42 15.78
CA PHE A 147 -17.22 29.41 15.42
C PHE A 147 -17.43 29.74 13.93
N ASP A 148 -16.73 30.76 13.41
CA ASP A 148 -16.81 31.13 12.01
C ASP A 148 -16.27 30.05 11.06
N ILE A 149 -15.20 29.35 11.47
CA ILE A 149 -14.68 28.19 10.74
C ILE A 149 -15.75 27.08 10.68
N VAL A 150 -16.40 26.77 11.81
CA VAL A 150 -17.46 25.75 11.88
C VAL A 150 -18.66 26.16 11.03
N LYS A 151 -19.07 27.43 11.07
CA LYS A 151 -20.16 27.97 10.25
C LYS A 151 -19.85 27.88 8.77
N LYS A 152 -18.65 28.30 8.35
CA LYS A 152 -18.20 28.21 6.95
C LYS A 152 -18.13 26.76 6.49
N TRP A 153 -17.62 25.87 7.32
CA TRP A 153 -17.60 24.43 7.05
C TRP A 153 -19.01 23.87 6.88
N GLY A 154 -19.93 24.16 7.80
CA GLY A 154 -21.32 23.68 7.74
C GLY A 154 -22.04 24.16 6.48
N LEU A 155 -21.87 25.43 6.12
CA LEU A 155 -22.44 25.97 4.88
C LEU A 155 -21.83 25.30 3.64
N ASN A 156 -20.51 25.11 3.61
CA ASN A 156 -19.82 24.44 2.51
C ASN A 156 -20.30 23.00 2.33
N THR A 157 -20.39 22.24 3.43
CA THR A 157 -20.89 20.87 3.46
C THR A 157 -22.32 20.80 2.95
N TYR A 158 -23.19 21.71 3.38
CA TYR A 158 -24.56 21.78 2.88
C TYR A 158 -24.61 22.03 1.36
N LYS A 159 -23.85 23.02 0.85
CA LYS A 159 -23.80 23.32 -0.58
C LYS A 159 -23.32 22.12 -1.40
N CYS A 160 -22.24 21.47 -0.97
CA CYS A 160 -21.70 20.29 -1.64
C CYS A 160 -22.68 19.11 -1.61
N THR A 161 -23.41 18.93 -0.50
CA THR A 161 -24.44 17.88 -0.39
C THR A 161 -25.62 18.17 -1.31
N LYS A 162 -26.11 19.42 -1.36
CA LYS A 162 -27.16 19.87 -2.30
C LYS A 162 -26.71 19.61 -3.74
N GLN A 163 -25.48 19.95 -4.08
CA GLN A 163 -24.91 19.74 -5.41
C GLN A 163 -24.82 18.25 -5.76
N LEU A 164 -24.26 17.42 -4.88
CA LEU A 164 -24.12 15.98 -5.09
C LEU A 164 -25.47 15.30 -5.34
N ILE A 165 -26.47 15.64 -4.52
CA ILE A 165 -27.84 15.13 -4.69
C ILE A 165 -28.42 15.61 -6.02
N SER A 166 -28.23 16.88 -6.37
CA SER A 166 -28.73 17.45 -7.63
C SER A 166 -28.12 16.75 -8.85
N GLU A 167 -26.81 16.47 -8.84
CA GLU A 167 -26.14 15.69 -9.89
C GLU A 167 -26.73 14.27 -10.00
N ARG A 168 -26.93 13.57 -8.87
CA ARG A 168 -27.49 12.21 -8.83
C ARG A 168 -28.89 12.12 -9.45
N PHE A 169 -29.72 13.15 -9.26
CA PHE A 169 -31.06 13.22 -9.83
C PHE A 169 -31.11 13.85 -11.24
N GLY A 170 -29.96 14.14 -11.85
CA GLY A 170 -29.89 14.74 -13.19
C GLY A 170 -30.37 16.20 -13.24
N ARG A 171 -30.47 16.86 -12.08
CA ARG A 171 -30.92 18.27 -11.94
C ARG A 171 -29.76 19.25 -11.79
N GLY A 172 -28.56 18.77 -11.45
CA GLY A 172 -27.35 19.57 -11.28
C GLY A 172 -26.40 19.42 -12.47
N SER A 173 -25.77 20.52 -12.88
CA SER A 173 -24.68 20.47 -13.87
C SER A 173 -23.39 19.99 -13.20
N ARG A 174 -22.76 18.96 -13.78
CA ARG A 174 -21.50 18.36 -13.33
C ARG A 174 -20.36 18.79 -14.24
N THR A 175 -19.26 19.26 -13.67
CA THR A 175 -18.02 19.48 -14.41
C THR A 175 -17.35 18.14 -14.75
N VAL A 176 -16.94 17.96 -16.00
CA VAL A 176 -16.38 16.68 -16.50
C VAL A 176 -15.08 16.93 -17.26
N ASP A 177 -14.05 16.16 -16.92
CA ASP A 177 -12.81 16.05 -17.70
C ASP A 177 -12.66 14.60 -18.15
N LEU A 178 -13.07 14.31 -19.40
CA LEU A 178 -13.13 12.94 -19.91
C LEU A 178 -11.76 12.28 -19.98
N GLU A 179 -10.71 13.04 -20.32
CA GLU A 179 -9.36 12.50 -20.42
C GLU A 179 -8.82 12.15 -19.04
N LEU A 180 -8.95 13.06 -18.08
CA LEU A 180 -8.47 12.83 -16.72
C LEU A 180 -9.27 11.72 -16.02
N GLU A 181 -10.59 11.66 -16.23
CA GLU A 181 -11.42 10.56 -15.70
C GLU A 181 -11.00 9.20 -16.26
N ALA A 182 -10.71 9.11 -17.55
CA ALA A 182 -10.19 7.89 -18.16
C ALA A 182 -8.84 7.46 -17.55
N GLN A 183 -7.92 8.41 -17.35
CA GLN A 183 -6.63 8.12 -16.74
C GLN A 183 -6.77 7.67 -15.26
N ILE A 184 -7.66 8.31 -14.50
CA ILE A 184 -7.97 7.91 -13.11
C ILE A 184 -8.53 6.49 -13.06
N GLU A 185 -9.42 6.13 -13.99
CA GLU A 185 -10.00 4.78 -14.02
C GLU A 185 -8.94 3.72 -14.36
N VAL A 186 -8.05 4.02 -15.31
CA VAL A 186 -6.90 3.15 -15.61
C VAL A 186 -6.00 2.96 -14.38
N LEU A 187 -5.75 4.03 -13.59
CA LEU A 187 -5.00 3.91 -12.34
C LEU A 187 -5.73 3.01 -11.32
N ARG A 188 -7.03 3.20 -11.12
CA ARG A 188 -7.83 2.39 -10.18
C ARG A 188 -7.82 0.91 -10.56
N GLU A 189 -8.01 0.60 -11.85
CA GLU A 189 -7.92 -0.75 -12.37
C GLU A 189 -6.50 -1.34 -12.19
N THR A 190 -5.47 -0.57 -12.49
CA THR A 190 -4.07 -1.01 -12.34
C THR A 190 -3.75 -1.32 -10.87
N LYS A 191 -4.20 -0.48 -9.93
CA LYS A 191 -4.05 -0.74 -8.50
C LYS A 191 -4.73 -2.04 -8.09
N ARG A 192 -5.98 -2.27 -8.49
CA ARG A 192 -6.71 -3.53 -8.21
C ARG A 192 -5.96 -4.76 -8.74
N LYS A 193 -5.44 -4.69 -9.96
CA LYS A 193 -4.64 -5.79 -10.54
C LYS A 193 -3.36 -6.05 -9.73
N TYR A 194 -2.68 -5.00 -9.28
CA TYR A 194 -1.44 -5.15 -8.50
C TYR A 194 -1.71 -5.62 -7.07
N GLU A 195 -2.84 -5.25 -6.48
CA GLU A 195 -3.32 -5.83 -5.21
C GLU A 195 -3.55 -7.34 -5.33
N ASN A 196 -4.17 -7.78 -6.42
CA ASN A 196 -4.34 -9.22 -6.68
C ASN A 196 -2.99 -9.93 -6.85
N VAL A 197 -2.05 -9.35 -7.60
CA VAL A 197 -0.67 -9.89 -7.71
C VAL A 197 0.00 -9.97 -6.33
N LEU A 198 -0.13 -8.93 -5.52
CA LEU A 198 0.42 -8.90 -4.17
C LEU A 198 -0.21 -9.97 -3.26
N GLN A 199 -1.51 -10.20 -3.36
CA GLN A 199 -2.22 -11.26 -2.64
C GLN A 199 -1.71 -12.64 -3.05
N LEU A 200 -1.60 -12.89 -4.35
CA LEU A 200 -1.08 -14.17 -4.89
C LEU A 200 0.38 -14.40 -4.50
N ALA A 201 1.22 -13.36 -4.55
CA ALA A 201 2.61 -13.45 -4.14
C ALA A 201 2.75 -13.78 -2.64
N ARG A 202 1.92 -13.19 -1.78
CA ARG A 202 1.88 -13.54 -0.35
C ARG A 202 1.43 -14.98 -0.12
N ALA A 203 0.40 -15.44 -0.84
CA ALA A 203 -0.05 -16.83 -0.76
C ALA A 203 1.06 -17.80 -1.21
N LEU A 204 1.75 -17.49 -2.31
CA LEU A 204 2.90 -18.23 -2.79
C LEU A 204 4.01 -18.29 -1.75
N THR A 205 4.40 -17.17 -1.15
CA THR A 205 5.40 -17.13 -0.07
C THR A 205 5.01 -18.04 1.09
N ASN A 206 3.76 -17.96 1.55
CA ASN A 206 3.29 -18.74 2.71
C ASN A 206 3.31 -20.23 2.40
N HIS A 207 2.77 -20.65 1.25
CA HIS A 207 2.77 -22.05 0.86
C HIS A 207 4.18 -22.59 0.67
N PHE A 208 5.06 -21.80 0.03
CA PHE A 208 6.44 -22.19 -0.18
C PHE A 208 7.22 -22.26 1.14
N TYR A 209 6.94 -21.37 2.09
CA TYR A 209 7.50 -21.45 3.43
C TYR A 209 7.11 -22.77 4.11
N SER A 210 5.82 -23.13 4.12
CA SER A 210 5.35 -24.41 4.68
C SER A 210 5.98 -25.62 3.98
N MET A 211 6.18 -25.55 2.66
CA MET A 211 6.90 -26.58 1.90
C MET A 211 8.34 -26.73 2.38
N VAL A 212 9.09 -25.63 2.49
CA VAL A 212 10.50 -25.65 2.96
C VAL A 212 10.60 -26.20 4.39
N GLN A 213 9.69 -25.83 5.29
CA GLN A 213 9.65 -26.40 6.65
C GLN A 213 9.40 -27.92 6.65
N THR A 214 8.51 -28.39 5.76
CA THR A 214 8.25 -29.83 5.62
C THR A 214 9.46 -30.57 5.04
N GLN A 215 10.15 -29.97 4.06
CA GLN A 215 11.39 -30.50 3.50
C GLN A 215 12.47 -30.62 4.59
N HIS A 216 12.57 -29.64 5.50
CA HIS A 216 13.51 -29.69 6.62
C HIS A 216 13.23 -30.88 7.55
N ALA A 217 11.98 -31.01 8.01
CA ALA A 217 11.58 -32.12 8.88
C ALA A 217 11.78 -33.49 8.21
N LEU A 218 11.50 -33.58 6.91
CA LEU A 218 11.71 -34.80 6.13
C LEU A 218 13.20 -35.13 6.00
N GLY A 219 14.04 -34.13 5.74
CA GLY A 219 15.50 -34.28 5.67
C GLY A 219 16.09 -34.76 7.00
N ASP A 220 15.66 -34.21 8.12
CA ASP A 220 16.10 -34.62 9.46
C ASP A 220 15.69 -36.07 9.77
N THR A 221 14.45 -36.43 9.42
CA THR A 221 13.92 -37.79 9.62
C THR A 221 14.70 -38.81 8.79
N PHE A 222 15.00 -38.49 7.52
CA PHE A 222 15.82 -39.35 6.68
C PHE A 222 17.26 -39.48 7.20
N ALA A 223 17.86 -38.39 7.68
CA ALA A 223 19.20 -38.44 8.27
C ALA A 223 19.25 -39.35 9.51
N ASP A 224 18.25 -39.28 10.38
CA ASP A 224 18.13 -40.14 11.56
C ASP A 224 17.97 -41.62 11.18
N LEU A 225 17.09 -41.92 10.21
CA LEU A 225 16.88 -43.29 9.73
C LEU A 225 18.12 -43.87 9.03
N SER A 226 18.88 -43.06 8.31
CA SER A 226 20.16 -43.48 7.70
C SER A 226 21.16 -44.04 8.72
N LEU A 227 21.19 -43.44 9.92
CA LEU A 227 22.06 -43.90 11.01
C LEU A 227 21.54 -45.17 11.69
N LYS A 228 20.22 -45.31 11.80
CA LYS A 228 19.53 -46.38 12.54
C LYS A 228 19.23 -47.64 11.71
N SER A 229 19.24 -47.54 10.39
CA SER A 229 18.93 -48.64 9.47
C SER A 229 20.13 -48.92 8.55
N PRO A 230 21.14 -49.70 9.00
CA PRO A 230 22.35 -49.97 8.22
C PRO A 230 22.09 -50.55 6.82
N GLU A 231 21.02 -51.33 6.67
CA GLU A 231 20.60 -51.97 5.41
C GLU A 231 20.07 -50.97 4.38
N LEU A 232 19.59 -49.81 4.82
CA LEU A 232 19.00 -48.75 3.98
C LEU A 232 19.72 -47.41 4.16
N ARG A 233 20.94 -47.45 4.69
CA ARG A 233 21.69 -46.27 5.13
C ARG A 233 21.87 -45.29 3.98
N ASP A 234 22.27 -45.81 2.82
CA ASP A 234 22.63 -45.00 1.67
C ASP A 234 21.38 -44.37 1.05
N GLU A 235 20.29 -45.11 0.89
CA GLU A 235 19.02 -44.63 0.36
C GLU A 235 18.45 -43.49 1.20
N PHE A 236 18.41 -43.67 2.52
CA PHE A 236 18.00 -42.60 3.44
C PHE A 236 18.97 -41.43 3.40
N GLY A 237 20.27 -41.69 3.33
CA GLY A 237 21.31 -40.65 3.23
C GLY A 237 21.16 -39.76 1.99
N TYR A 238 20.97 -40.36 0.81
CA TYR A 238 20.78 -39.63 -0.44
C TYR A 238 19.53 -38.73 -0.42
N ASN A 239 18.43 -39.25 0.15
CA ASN A 239 17.20 -38.48 0.29
C ASN A 239 17.36 -37.34 1.32
N ALA A 240 18.04 -37.58 2.44
CA ALA A 240 18.32 -36.56 3.45
C ALA A 240 19.10 -35.39 2.85
N GLU A 241 20.18 -35.67 2.11
CA GLU A 241 21.00 -34.63 1.48
C GLU A 241 20.24 -33.87 0.39
N THR A 242 19.38 -34.55 -0.39
CA THR A 242 18.50 -33.89 -1.37
C THR A 242 17.57 -32.89 -0.69
N GLN A 243 16.91 -33.28 0.41
CA GLN A 243 16.01 -32.39 1.13
C GLN A 243 16.74 -31.20 1.76
N LYS A 244 17.91 -31.42 2.39
CA LYS A 244 18.73 -30.33 2.94
C LYS A 244 19.13 -29.29 1.89
N LEU A 245 19.51 -29.75 0.69
CA LEU A 245 19.85 -28.86 -0.42
C LEU A 245 18.65 -28.03 -0.88
N LEU A 246 17.49 -28.68 -1.05
CA LEU A 246 16.24 -28.00 -1.42
C LEU A 246 15.84 -26.95 -0.37
N CYS A 247 16.00 -27.24 0.92
CA CYS A 247 15.77 -26.29 2.00
C CYS A 247 16.67 -25.06 1.88
N LYS A 248 17.99 -25.25 1.77
CA LYS A 248 18.97 -24.16 1.66
C LYS A 248 18.67 -23.24 0.46
N ASN A 249 18.39 -23.84 -0.69
CA ASN A 249 18.02 -23.07 -1.89
C ASN A 249 16.64 -22.40 -1.73
N GLY A 250 15.71 -23.08 -1.03
CA GLY A 250 14.37 -22.60 -0.75
C GLY A 250 14.35 -21.38 0.16
N GLU A 251 15.19 -21.34 1.20
CA GLU A 251 15.37 -20.17 2.08
C GLU A 251 15.85 -18.94 1.30
N THR A 252 16.78 -19.14 0.36
CA THR A 252 17.26 -18.06 -0.52
C THR A 252 16.13 -17.54 -1.41
N LEU A 253 15.34 -18.44 -2.02
CA LEU A 253 14.20 -18.05 -2.84
C LEU A 253 13.12 -17.34 -1.99
N LEU A 254 12.83 -17.81 -0.78
CA LEU A 254 11.90 -17.15 0.14
C LEU A 254 12.31 -15.70 0.41
N GLY A 255 13.61 -15.44 0.61
CA GLY A 255 14.14 -14.08 0.74
C GLY A 255 13.82 -13.21 -0.48
N ALA A 256 14.04 -13.73 -1.69
CA ALA A 256 13.76 -13.03 -2.93
C ALA A 256 12.25 -12.74 -3.14
N ILE A 257 11.37 -13.71 -2.86
CA ILE A 257 9.93 -13.52 -2.99
C ILE A 257 9.42 -12.50 -1.95
N ASN A 258 9.91 -12.55 -0.71
CA ASN A 258 9.57 -11.56 0.32
C ASN A 258 10.01 -10.14 -0.06
N PHE A 259 11.19 -9.99 -0.68
CA PHE A 259 11.65 -8.72 -1.21
C PHE A 259 10.73 -8.19 -2.32
N PHE A 260 10.30 -9.06 -3.24
CA PHE A 260 9.31 -8.72 -4.27
C PHE A 260 7.99 -8.27 -3.64
N VAL A 261 7.42 -9.04 -2.71
CA VAL A 261 6.18 -8.71 -1.99
C VAL A 261 6.27 -7.33 -1.32
N SER A 262 7.38 -7.04 -0.65
CA SER A 262 7.60 -5.75 0.03
C SER A 262 7.67 -4.58 -0.94
N SER A 263 8.30 -4.79 -2.10
CA SER A 263 8.43 -3.78 -3.15
C SER A 263 7.08 -3.48 -3.82
N ILE A 264 6.30 -4.51 -4.16
CA ILE A 264 4.95 -4.33 -4.72
C ILE A 264 4.02 -3.69 -3.69
N ASN A 265 4.08 -4.10 -2.42
CA ASN A 265 3.30 -3.48 -1.34
C ASN A 265 3.59 -1.97 -1.22
N THR A 266 4.85 -1.55 -1.36
CA THR A 266 5.21 -0.13 -1.35
C THR A 266 4.62 0.61 -2.54
N MET A 267 4.72 0.06 -3.75
CA MET A 267 4.13 0.69 -4.94
C MET A 267 2.62 0.87 -4.80
N VAL A 268 1.92 -0.16 -4.36
CA VAL A 268 0.45 -0.17 -4.28
C VAL A 268 -0.06 0.68 -3.11
N ASN A 269 0.45 0.43 -1.90
CA ASN A 269 -0.11 1.00 -0.66
C ASN A 269 0.54 2.31 -0.22
N LYS A 270 1.64 2.73 -0.86
CA LYS A 270 2.26 4.04 -0.61
C LYS A 270 2.23 4.91 -1.85
N THR A 271 2.85 4.45 -2.94
CA THR A 271 3.06 5.29 -4.14
C THR A 271 1.76 5.59 -4.89
N MET A 272 0.96 4.56 -5.20
CA MET A 272 -0.35 4.75 -5.84
C MET A 272 -1.35 5.44 -4.91
N GLU A 273 -1.32 5.12 -3.61
CA GLU A 273 -2.23 5.73 -2.63
C GLU A 273 -2.00 7.24 -2.48
N ASP A 274 -0.75 7.73 -2.54
CA ASP A 274 -0.46 9.18 -2.54
C ASP A 274 -1.12 9.91 -3.73
N THR A 275 -1.10 9.29 -4.91
CA THR A 275 -1.76 9.84 -6.10
C THR A 275 -3.29 9.77 -5.97
N LEU A 276 -3.83 8.65 -5.49
CA LEU A 276 -5.26 8.50 -5.22
C LEU A 276 -5.77 9.49 -4.17
N MET A 277 -4.94 9.83 -3.18
CA MET A 277 -5.29 10.85 -2.21
C MET A 277 -5.44 12.23 -2.85
N THR A 278 -4.57 12.55 -3.80
CA THR A 278 -4.65 13.81 -4.56
C THR A 278 -5.88 13.82 -5.48
N ILE A 279 -6.21 12.68 -6.08
CA ILE A 279 -7.45 12.50 -6.86
C ILE A 279 -8.69 12.75 -6.00
N LYS A 280 -8.74 12.22 -4.76
CA LYS A 280 -9.85 12.48 -3.82
C LYS A 280 -9.98 13.98 -3.52
N MET A 281 -8.85 14.69 -3.34
CA MET A 281 -8.86 16.14 -3.13
C MET A 281 -9.39 16.89 -4.37
N TYR A 282 -8.99 16.47 -5.57
CA TYR A 282 -9.48 17.00 -6.84
C TYR A 282 -10.99 16.76 -7.01
N GLU A 283 -11.48 15.55 -6.77
CA GLU A 283 -12.91 15.21 -6.87
C GLU A 283 -13.76 16.03 -5.89
N ASN A 284 -13.26 16.25 -4.67
CA ASN A 284 -13.91 17.13 -3.70
C ASN A 284 -13.88 18.61 -4.15
N ALA A 285 -12.76 19.09 -4.68
CA ALA A 285 -12.66 20.47 -5.19
C ALA A 285 -13.57 20.71 -6.40
N ARG A 286 -13.75 19.70 -7.26
CA ARG A 286 -14.71 19.72 -8.37
C ARG A 286 -16.14 19.88 -7.86
N LEU A 287 -16.52 19.10 -6.85
CA LEU A 287 -17.85 19.18 -6.23
C LEU A 287 -18.09 20.56 -5.58
N GLU A 288 -17.10 21.09 -4.86
CA GLU A 288 -17.17 22.44 -4.30
C GLU A 288 -17.32 23.49 -5.41
N PHE A 289 -16.50 23.42 -6.45
CA PHE A 289 -16.58 24.33 -7.60
C PHE A 289 -17.97 24.35 -8.24
N ASP A 290 -18.54 23.18 -8.53
CA ASP A 290 -19.89 23.06 -9.09
C ASP A 290 -20.95 23.65 -8.15
N ALA A 291 -20.82 23.42 -6.83
CA ALA A 291 -21.77 23.95 -5.84
C ALA A 291 -21.75 25.48 -5.76
N TYR A 292 -20.58 26.13 -5.77
CA TYR A 292 -20.49 27.60 -5.77
C TYR A 292 -20.81 28.22 -7.12
N ARG A 293 -20.62 27.49 -8.22
CA ARG A 293 -21.11 27.90 -9.54
C ARG A 293 -22.64 27.94 -9.56
N ALA A 294 -23.30 26.89 -9.11
CA ALA A 294 -24.76 26.83 -9.04
C ALA A 294 -25.34 27.92 -8.13
N ASP A 295 -24.73 28.19 -6.97
CA ASP A 295 -25.16 29.25 -6.05
C ASP A 295 -25.05 30.66 -6.68
N LEU A 296 -23.96 30.92 -7.43
CA LEU A 296 -23.79 32.17 -8.17
C LEU A 296 -24.81 32.31 -9.31
N GLU A 297 -25.07 31.23 -10.05
CA GLU A 297 -26.10 31.18 -11.09
C GLU A 297 -27.50 31.44 -10.49
N GLU A 298 -27.83 30.82 -9.34
CA GLU A 298 -29.09 31.00 -8.61
C GLU A 298 -29.28 32.46 -8.16
N LEU A 299 -28.25 33.08 -7.56
CA LEU A 299 -28.29 34.49 -7.14
C LEU A 299 -28.43 35.45 -8.33
N ASN A 300 -27.84 35.12 -9.48
CA ASN A 300 -27.92 35.96 -10.68
C ASN A 300 -29.31 36.04 -11.30
N MET A 301 -30.18 35.07 -11.02
CA MET A 301 -31.59 35.07 -11.43
C MET A 301 -32.48 35.90 -10.49
N GLY A 302 -31.94 36.36 -9.36
CA GLY A 302 -32.65 37.19 -8.38
C GLY A 302 -32.79 38.67 -8.78
N PRO A 303 -33.54 39.46 -8.00
CA PRO A 303 -33.71 40.89 -8.22
C PRO A 303 -32.39 41.66 -8.09
N ARG A 304 -32.24 42.77 -8.83
CA ARG A 304 -30.99 43.54 -8.91
C ARG A 304 -30.92 44.69 -7.87
N ASP A 305 -31.42 44.46 -6.66
CA ASP A 305 -31.36 45.43 -5.56
C ASP A 305 -29.97 45.49 -4.90
N ALA A 306 -29.69 46.54 -4.13
CA ALA A 306 -28.38 46.78 -3.52
C ALA A 306 -27.90 45.64 -2.60
N VAL A 307 -28.80 44.98 -1.87
CA VAL A 307 -28.46 43.87 -0.97
C VAL A 307 -28.11 42.63 -1.78
N THR A 308 -28.92 42.33 -2.81
CA THR A 308 -28.66 41.22 -3.72
C THR A 308 -27.36 41.44 -4.52
N MET A 309 -27.05 42.67 -4.92
CA MET A 309 -25.80 42.99 -5.62
C MET A 309 -24.57 42.73 -4.74
N ALA A 310 -24.60 43.14 -3.46
CA ALA A 310 -23.52 42.83 -2.53
C ALA A 310 -23.33 41.31 -2.33
N ARG A 311 -24.43 40.54 -2.30
CA ARG A 311 -24.38 39.07 -2.20
C ARG A 311 -23.81 38.41 -3.46
N ILE A 312 -24.16 38.91 -4.64
CA ILE A 312 -23.62 38.42 -5.91
C ILE A 312 -22.11 38.69 -5.98
N GLU A 313 -21.65 39.88 -5.56
CA GLU A 313 -20.22 40.20 -5.52
C GLU A 313 -19.46 39.23 -4.58
N ALA A 314 -20.00 38.97 -3.39
CA ALA A 314 -19.41 38.00 -2.47
C ALA A 314 -19.41 36.57 -3.04
N ALA A 315 -20.50 36.15 -3.69
CA ALA A 315 -20.60 34.84 -4.34
C ALA A 315 -19.62 34.70 -5.51
N GLN A 316 -19.40 35.77 -6.29
CA GLN A 316 -18.42 35.81 -7.37
C GLN A 316 -17.01 35.57 -6.86
N GLN A 317 -16.65 36.19 -5.73
CA GLN A 317 -15.34 35.97 -5.09
C GLN A 317 -15.19 34.50 -4.62
N GLN A 318 -16.21 33.92 -3.98
CA GLN A 318 -16.16 32.51 -3.56
C GLN A 318 -16.06 31.56 -4.77
N TYR A 319 -16.83 31.82 -5.82
CA TYR A 319 -16.73 31.06 -7.08
C TYR A 319 -15.29 31.06 -7.61
N GLN A 320 -14.64 32.22 -7.67
CA GLN A 320 -13.27 32.32 -8.17
C GLN A 320 -12.27 31.53 -7.31
N ILE A 321 -12.39 31.62 -5.98
CA ILE A 321 -11.53 30.85 -5.05
C ILE A 321 -11.66 29.34 -5.29
N HIS A 322 -12.89 28.83 -5.42
CA HIS A 322 -13.13 27.41 -5.65
C HIS A 322 -12.74 26.97 -7.06
N LYS A 323 -12.91 27.83 -8.07
CA LYS A 323 -12.41 27.59 -9.43
C LYS A 323 -10.88 27.46 -9.45
N ASP A 324 -10.16 28.38 -8.82
CA ASP A 324 -8.70 28.35 -8.78
C ASP A 324 -8.18 27.12 -8.02
N LYS A 325 -8.87 26.71 -6.95
CA LYS A 325 -8.57 25.47 -6.22
C LYS A 325 -8.78 24.24 -7.09
N TYR A 326 -9.89 24.16 -7.82
CA TYR A 326 -10.21 23.07 -8.74
C TYR A 326 -9.17 22.96 -9.85
N GLU A 327 -8.86 24.05 -10.57
CA GLU A 327 -7.89 24.04 -11.68
C GLU A 327 -6.47 23.68 -11.21
N ARG A 328 -6.06 24.15 -10.02
CA ARG A 328 -4.78 23.77 -9.42
C ARG A 328 -4.72 22.26 -9.17
N LEU A 329 -5.73 21.69 -8.49
CA LEU A 329 -5.76 20.27 -8.19
C LEU A 329 -5.90 19.39 -9.45
N ARG A 330 -6.59 19.89 -10.48
CA ARG A 330 -6.66 19.23 -11.79
C ARG A 330 -5.27 19.12 -12.43
N SER A 331 -4.49 20.19 -12.40
CA SER A 331 -3.10 20.19 -12.84
C SER A 331 -2.24 19.25 -11.99
N ASP A 332 -2.37 19.30 -10.66
CA ASP A 332 -1.60 18.45 -9.73
C ASP A 332 -1.85 16.96 -10.00
N VAL A 333 -3.11 16.54 -10.19
CA VAL A 333 -3.46 15.16 -10.54
C VAL A 333 -2.83 14.76 -11.88
N SER A 334 -2.94 15.62 -12.89
CA SER A 334 -2.38 15.36 -14.22
C SER A 334 -0.87 15.15 -14.18
N ILE A 335 -0.17 15.94 -13.36
CA ILE A 335 1.28 15.82 -13.15
C ILE A 335 1.61 14.54 -12.37
N LYS A 336 0.91 14.28 -11.26
CA LYS A 336 1.16 13.08 -10.43
C LYS A 336 0.92 11.79 -11.21
N LEU A 337 -0.10 11.72 -12.04
CA LEU A 337 -0.36 10.55 -12.89
C LEU A 337 0.81 10.25 -13.84
N LYS A 338 1.40 11.27 -14.46
CA LYS A 338 2.58 11.11 -15.33
C LYS A 338 3.79 10.60 -14.56
N PHE A 339 4.11 11.20 -13.42
CA PHE A 339 5.22 10.75 -12.57
C PHE A 339 5.01 9.33 -12.04
N LEU A 340 3.77 8.99 -11.66
CA LEU A 340 3.41 7.66 -11.19
C LEU A 340 3.58 6.62 -12.29
N GLU A 341 3.19 6.92 -13.52
CA GLU A 341 3.35 6.00 -14.65
C GLU A 341 4.82 5.67 -14.90
N GLU A 342 5.69 6.69 -14.94
CA GLU A 342 7.13 6.49 -15.08
C GLU A 342 7.72 5.67 -13.93
N ASN A 343 7.36 6.01 -12.69
CA ASN A 343 7.86 5.29 -11.51
C ASN A 343 7.38 3.83 -11.49
N LYS A 344 6.10 3.60 -11.79
CA LYS A 344 5.51 2.26 -11.90
C LYS A 344 6.28 1.42 -12.90
N VAL A 345 6.51 1.91 -14.11
CA VAL A 345 7.23 1.16 -15.14
C VAL A 345 8.64 0.80 -14.68
N LYS A 346 9.38 1.76 -14.12
CA LYS A 346 10.75 1.54 -13.61
C LYS A 346 10.80 0.48 -12.52
N VAL A 347 9.94 0.60 -11.50
CA VAL A 347 9.93 -0.34 -10.38
C VAL A 347 9.43 -1.70 -10.84
N MET A 348 8.33 -1.79 -11.59
CA MET A 348 7.79 -3.08 -12.03
C MET A 348 8.76 -3.82 -12.95
N HIS A 349 9.44 -3.12 -13.86
CA HIS A 349 10.44 -3.74 -14.72
C HIS A 349 11.53 -4.43 -13.89
N LYS A 350 12.10 -3.72 -12.91
CA LYS A 350 13.12 -4.28 -12.01
C LYS A 350 12.58 -5.44 -11.17
N GLN A 351 11.41 -5.27 -10.54
CA GLN A 351 10.87 -6.26 -9.61
C GLN A 351 10.43 -7.54 -10.32
N LEU A 352 9.79 -7.43 -11.49
CA LEU A 352 9.39 -8.60 -12.28
C LEU A 352 10.60 -9.39 -12.77
N LEU A 353 11.67 -8.70 -13.20
CA LEU A 353 12.89 -9.37 -13.65
C LEU A 353 13.61 -10.07 -12.49
N LEU A 354 13.75 -9.42 -11.33
CA LEU A 354 14.36 -10.04 -10.15
C LEU A 354 13.56 -11.26 -9.68
N PHE A 355 12.23 -11.17 -9.66
CA PHE A 355 11.37 -12.29 -9.31
C PHE A 355 11.56 -13.47 -10.29
N HIS A 356 11.51 -13.20 -11.60
CA HIS A 356 11.73 -14.23 -12.62
C HIS A 356 13.12 -14.88 -12.50
N ASN A 357 14.17 -14.09 -12.33
CA ASN A 357 15.54 -14.59 -12.20
C ASN A 357 15.70 -15.46 -10.95
N ALA A 358 15.12 -15.06 -9.82
CA ALA A 358 15.18 -15.84 -8.58
C ALA A 358 14.47 -17.20 -8.73
N ILE A 359 13.26 -17.21 -9.31
CA ILE A 359 12.51 -18.43 -9.58
C ILE A 359 13.29 -19.36 -10.52
N SER A 360 13.79 -18.81 -11.63
CA SER A 360 14.54 -19.59 -12.63
C SER A 360 15.83 -20.16 -12.05
N ALA A 361 16.57 -19.36 -11.28
CA ALA A 361 17.79 -19.80 -10.62
C ALA A 361 17.54 -20.90 -9.59
N TYR A 362 16.45 -20.83 -8.82
CA TYR A 362 16.08 -21.89 -7.87
C TYR A 362 15.87 -23.23 -8.59
N PHE A 363 15.06 -23.25 -9.64
CA PHE A 363 14.78 -24.50 -10.37
C PHE A 363 15.99 -25.00 -11.16
N ALA A 364 16.75 -24.13 -11.82
CA ALA A 364 17.96 -24.50 -12.56
C ALA A 364 19.06 -25.02 -11.61
N GLY A 365 19.25 -24.39 -10.46
CA GLY A 365 20.22 -24.83 -9.44
C GLY A 365 19.90 -26.20 -8.87
N ASN A 366 18.61 -26.58 -8.83
CA ASN A 366 18.16 -27.89 -8.38
C ASN A 366 18.13 -28.95 -9.51
N GLN A 367 18.12 -28.54 -10.78
CA GLN A 367 18.00 -29.44 -11.94
C GLN A 367 19.18 -30.40 -12.06
N GLN A 368 20.41 -29.90 -11.91
CA GLN A 368 21.61 -30.73 -12.06
C GLN A 368 21.65 -31.89 -11.05
N GLN A 369 21.24 -31.64 -9.81
CA GLN A 369 21.18 -32.68 -8.79
C GLN A 369 20.06 -33.68 -9.07
N LEU A 370 18.90 -33.20 -9.53
CA LEU A 370 17.80 -34.07 -9.93
C LEU A 370 18.20 -35.00 -11.09
N GLU A 371 18.92 -34.49 -12.09
CA GLU A 371 19.43 -35.29 -13.21
C GLU A 371 20.44 -36.36 -12.75
N GLN A 372 21.31 -36.04 -11.79
CA GLN A 372 22.22 -37.03 -11.19
C GLN A 372 21.46 -38.13 -10.47
N THR A 373 20.45 -37.78 -9.68
CA THR A 373 19.59 -38.73 -8.96
C THR A 373 18.81 -39.62 -9.94
N LEU A 374 18.22 -39.05 -11.00
CA LEU A 374 17.45 -39.81 -11.99
C LEU A 374 18.29 -40.83 -12.76
N LYS A 375 19.58 -40.53 -13.01
CA LYS A 375 20.52 -41.49 -13.61
C LYS A 375 20.75 -42.71 -12.73
N GLN A 376 20.71 -42.57 -11.40
CA GLN A 376 20.84 -43.71 -10.48
C GLN A 376 19.61 -44.62 -10.50
N PHE A 377 18.42 -44.08 -10.80
CA PHE A 377 17.19 -44.86 -10.89
C PHE A 377 16.98 -45.58 -12.23
N ASN A 378 17.91 -45.49 -13.20
CA ASN A 378 17.72 -45.98 -14.58
C ASN A 378 16.43 -45.48 -15.25
N ILE A 379 15.86 -44.36 -14.79
CA ILE A 379 14.66 -43.78 -15.37
C ILE A 379 15.10 -42.96 -16.58
N LYS A 380 15.02 -43.57 -17.77
CA LYS A 380 15.01 -42.80 -19.03
C LYS A 380 13.68 -42.04 -19.10
N LEU A 381 13.68 -40.78 -18.69
CA LEU A 381 12.56 -39.88 -18.99
C LEU A 381 12.42 -39.80 -20.52
N LYS A 382 11.38 -40.43 -21.08
CA LYS A 382 11.01 -40.23 -22.48
C LYS A 382 10.64 -38.76 -22.66
N PRO A 383 11.22 -38.05 -23.65
CA PRO A 383 10.79 -36.69 -23.95
C PRO A 383 9.32 -36.68 -24.38
N PRO A 384 8.55 -35.63 -24.03
CA PRO A 384 7.14 -35.53 -24.44
C PRO A 384 7.06 -35.56 -25.97
N GLY A 385 6.48 -36.63 -26.54
CA GLY A 385 6.36 -36.82 -28.00
C GLY A 385 6.99 -38.09 -28.58
N ALA A 386 7.69 -38.89 -27.78
CA ALA A 386 8.40 -40.09 -28.27
C ALA A 386 7.52 -41.30 -28.65
N ASP A 387 6.19 -41.22 -28.51
CA ASP A 387 5.26 -42.34 -28.77
C ASP A 387 4.50 -42.23 -30.10
N LYS A 388 4.86 -41.29 -30.99
CA LYS A 388 4.30 -41.24 -32.35
C LYS A 388 5.41 -41.45 -33.37
N PRO A 389 5.45 -42.58 -34.09
CA PRO A 389 6.29 -42.67 -35.28
C PRO A 389 5.87 -41.56 -36.24
N SER A 390 6.87 -40.88 -36.81
CA SER A 390 6.64 -39.91 -37.86
C SER A 390 6.10 -40.67 -39.07
N TRP A 391 4.96 -40.25 -39.61
CA TRP A 391 4.36 -40.83 -40.83
C TRP A 391 5.32 -40.86 -42.04
N LEU A 392 6.44 -40.14 -41.97
CA LEU A 392 7.52 -40.12 -42.96
C LEU A 392 8.48 -41.33 -42.89
N GLU A 393 8.40 -42.20 -41.88
CA GLU A 393 9.21 -43.43 -41.79
C GLU A 393 8.54 -44.65 -42.46
N GLU A 394 7.34 -44.49 -43.03
CA GLU A 394 6.52 -45.56 -43.61
C GLU A 394 6.41 -45.53 -45.16
N GLN A 395 7.37 -44.91 -45.86
CA GLN A 395 7.43 -44.87 -47.34
C GLN A 395 8.66 -45.56 -47.91
#